data_AF-A0A836WQT3-F1
#
_entry.id   AF-A0A836WQT3-F1
#
_cell.length_a   1.000
_cell.length_b   1.000
_cell.length_c   1.000
_cell.angle_alpha   90.00
_cell.angle_beta   90.00
_cell.angle_gamma   90.00
#
_symmetry.space_group_name_H-M   'P 1'
#
loop_
_entity.id
_entity.type
_entity.pdbx_description
1 polymer ?
#
loop_
_entity_poly.entity_id
_entity_poly.type
_entity_poly.pdbx_seq_one_letter_code
_entity_poly.pdbx_strand_id
1 'polypeptide(L)'
;MSEDAVALTDLAFRSKAHWGYDAGFMAACRGELTVPPAYLNTELSGIFQDGLAIYGFYLLTRTSETGLAELTFFFVDPEQIGTGVGA
;
A
#
# COMPACT_ATOMS: atom_id res chain seq x y z
N MET A 1 7.08 -7.92 -13.37
CA MET A 1 6.81 -7.39 -12.01
C MET A 1 6.89 -8.56 -11.05
N SER A 2 7.40 -8.38 -9.83
CA SER A 2 7.42 -9.46 -8.83
C SER A 2 5.99 -9.80 -8.38
N GLU A 3 5.78 -11.03 -7.91
CA GLU A 3 4.48 -11.50 -7.40
C GLU A 3 3.98 -10.62 -6.24
N ASP A 4 4.88 -10.26 -5.32
CA ASP A 4 4.58 -9.36 -4.20
C ASP A 4 4.12 -7.96 -4.67
N ALA A 5 4.75 -7.39 -5.69
CA ALA A 5 4.37 -6.06 -6.19
C ALA A 5 2.94 -6.07 -6.75
N VAL A 6 2.56 -7.17 -7.41
CA VAL A 6 1.21 -7.36 -7.92
C VAL A 6 0.22 -7.51 -6.77
N ALA A 7 0.54 -8.32 -5.77
CA ALA A 7 -0.31 -8.52 -4.59
C ALA A 7 -0.54 -7.23 -3.80
N LEU A 8 0.52 -6.46 -3.53
CA LEU A 8 0.40 -5.18 -2.82
C LEU A 8 -0.34 -4.12 -3.64
N THR A 9 -0.13 -4.10 -4.96
CA THR A 9 -0.90 -3.23 -5.86
C THR A 9 -2.40 -3.55 -5.77
N ASP A 10 -2.78 -4.82 -5.85
CA ASP A 10 -4.19 -5.23 -5.72
C ASP A 10 -4.79 -4.82 -4.37
N LEU A 11 -4.05 -5.02 -3.27
CA LEU A 11 -4.49 -4.57 -1.94
C LEU A 11 -4.71 -3.06 -1.90
N ALA A 12 -3.78 -2.26 -2.42
CA ALA A 12 -3.93 -0.80 -2.47
C ALA A 12 -5.19 -0.38 -3.24
N PHE A 13 -5.47 -1.06 -4.35
CA PHE A 13 -6.68 -0.84 -5.14
C PHE A 13 -7.96 -1.15 -4.37
N ARG A 14 -8.06 -2.32 -3.74
CA ARG A 14 -9.24 -2.72 -2.95
C ARG A 14 -9.44 -1.79 -1.77
N SER A 15 -8.35 -1.43 -1.08
CA SER A 15 -8.34 -0.47 0.02
C SER A 15 -8.84 0.91 -0.40
N LYS A 16 -8.36 1.44 -1.54
CA LYS A 16 -8.83 2.72 -2.07
C LYS A 16 -10.30 2.66 -2.52
N ALA A 17 -10.72 1.54 -3.11
CA ALA A 17 -12.09 1.34 -3.58
C ALA A 17 -13.12 1.27 -2.44
N HIS A 18 -12.71 0.87 -1.23
CA HIS A 18 -13.57 0.81 -0.04
C HIS A 18 -14.33 2.12 0.23
N TRP A 19 -13.75 3.26 -0.17
CA TRP A 19 -14.33 4.59 0.04
C TRP A 19 -15.42 4.98 -0.97
N GLY A 20 -15.82 4.07 -1.87
CA GLY A 20 -16.99 4.24 -2.74
C GLY A 20 -16.77 5.15 -3.96
N TYR A 21 -15.53 5.28 -4.43
CA TYR A 21 -15.22 6.05 -5.65
C TYR A 21 -15.78 5.38 -6.91
N ASP A 22 -16.10 6.19 -7.93
CA ASP A 22 -16.56 5.68 -9.22
C ASP A 22 -15.42 5.03 -10.03
N ALA A 23 -15.81 4.27 -11.05
CA ALA A 23 -14.87 3.53 -11.89
C ALA A 23 -13.91 4.44 -12.68
N GLY A 24 -14.34 5.64 -13.07
CA GLY A 24 -13.50 6.59 -13.79
C GLY A 24 -12.40 7.16 -12.89
N PHE A 25 -12.77 7.54 -11.67
CA PHE A 25 -11.82 7.97 -10.65
C PHE A 25 -10.83 6.85 -10.28
N MET A 26 -11.32 5.65 -10.02
CA MET A 26 -10.47 4.50 -9.72
C MET A 26 -9.52 4.15 -10.87
N ALA A 27 -9.95 4.29 -12.12
CA ALA A 27 -9.10 4.09 -13.29
C ALA A 27 -7.99 5.16 -13.38
N ALA A 28 -8.28 6.41 -13.03
CA ALA A 28 -7.28 7.49 -12.99
C ALA A 28 -6.22 7.24 -11.90
N CYS A 29 -6.62 6.70 -10.75
CA CYS A 29 -5.68 6.35 -9.67
C CYS A 29 -4.78 5.14 -9.99
N ARG A 30 -4.98 4.44 -11.11
CA ARG A 30 -4.29 3.16 -11.36
C ARG A 30 -2.77 3.26 -11.40
N GLY A 31 -2.24 4.34 -11.99
CA GLY A 31 -0.81 4.58 -12.01
C GLY A 31 -0.24 4.79 -10.60
N GLU A 32 -0.91 5.63 -9.81
CA GLU A 32 -0.49 6.01 -8.45
C GLU A 32 -0.58 4.85 -7.46
N LEU A 33 -1.55 3.95 -7.62
CA LEU A 33 -1.73 2.77 -6.76
C LEU A 33 -0.83 1.59 -7.14
N THR A 34 -0.10 1.67 -8.26
CA THR A 34 0.79 0.60 -8.68
C THR A 34 2.09 0.64 -7.88
N VAL A 35 2.32 -0.40 -7.07
CA VAL A 35 3.53 -0.56 -6.26
C VAL A 35 4.71 -0.93 -7.16
N PRO A 36 5.76 -0.08 -7.27
CA PRO A 36 6.88 -0.40 -8.12
C PRO A 36 7.78 -1.47 -7.47
N PRO A 37 8.21 -2.52 -8.19
CA PRO A 37 9.01 -3.61 -7.60
C PRO A 37 10.31 -3.17 -6.92
N ALA A 38 10.87 -2.03 -7.34
CA ALA A 38 12.08 -1.46 -6.75
C ALA A 38 11.92 -1.12 -5.25
N TYR A 39 10.70 -0.86 -4.79
CA TYR A 39 10.45 -0.49 -3.40
C TYR A 39 10.31 -1.68 -2.44
N LEU A 40 10.07 -2.89 -2.96
CA LEU A 40 9.91 -4.08 -2.13
C LEU A 40 11.20 -4.51 -1.42
N ASN A 41 12.35 -4.13 -1.97
CA ASN A 41 13.66 -4.46 -1.42
C ASN A 41 14.21 -3.35 -0.50
N THR A 42 13.35 -2.43 -0.05
CA THR A 42 13.77 -1.33 0.82
C THR A 42 13.48 -1.67 2.28
N GLU A 43 14.45 -1.42 3.15
CA GLU A 43 14.33 -1.60 4.62
C GLU A 43 13.28 -0.66 5.25
N LEU A 44 12.68 0.23 4.47
CA LEU A 44 11.73 1.24 4.89
C LEU A 44 10.27 0.88 4.54
N SER A 45 10.05 -0.35 4.08
CA SER A 45 8.73 -0.89 3.76
C SER A 45 8.39 -2.04 4.70
N GLY A 46 7.10 -2.30 4.88
CA GLY A 46 6.62 -3.34 5.76
C GLY A 46 5.20 -3.78 5.42
N ILE A 47 4.85 -4.98 5.88
CA ILE A 47 3.51 -5.55 5.74
C ILE A 47 2.89 -5.75 7.13
N PHE A 48 1.58 -5.60 7.20
CA PHE A 48 0.78 -6.01 8.35
C PHE A 48 0.30 -7.42 8.06
N GLN A 49 0.63 -8.40 8.91
CA GLN A 49 0.24 -9.80 8.68
C GLN A 49 -0.12 -10.53 9.97
N ASP A 50 -0.95 -11.56 9.82
CA ASP A 50 -1.17 -12.60 10.83
C ASP A 50 -1.02 -13.97 10.16
N GLY A 51 -0.02 -14.74 10.59
CA GLY A 51 0.41 -15.94 9.88
C GLY A 51 0.84 -15.62 8.45
N LEU A 52 0.11 -16.16 7.47
CA LEU A 52 0.32 -15.95 6.03
C LEU A 52 -0.63 -14.90 5.43
N ALA A 53 -1.59 -14.39 6.21
CA ALA A 53 -2.56 -13.42 5.72
C ALA A 53 -1.97 -12.01 5.82
N ILE A 54 -1.97 -11.27 4.71
CA ILE A 54 -1.53 -9.87 4.65
C ILE A 54 -2.76 -8.97 4.77
N TYR A 55 -2.77 -8.12 5.78
CA TYR A 55 -3.85 -7.18 6.10
C TYR A 55 -3.56 -5.75 5.68
N GLY A 56 -2.37 -5.49 5.15
CA GLY A 56 -2.00 -4.19 4.63
C GLY A 56 -0.50 -4.04 4.53
N PHE A 57 -0.07 -2.87 4.12
CA PHE A 57 1.33 -2.56 3.97
C PHE A 57 1.57 -1.06 4.03
N TYR A 58 2.83 -0.72 4.24
CA TYR A 58 3.32 0.63 4.12
C TYR A 58 4.65 0.67 3.38
N LEU A 59 4.92 1.81 2.76
CA LEU A 59 6.16 2.08 2.05
C LEU A 59 6.59 3.49 2.40
N LEU A 60 7.78 3.61 3.00
CA LEU A 60 8.42 4.89 3.23
C LEU A 60 9.51 5.13 2.19
N THR A 61 9.61 6.35 1.67
CA THR A 61 10.70 6.78 0.80
C THR A 61 11.55 7.82 1.50
N ARG A 62 12.88 7.72 1.36
CA ARG A 62 13.79 8.72 1.97
C ARG A 62 13.59 10.06 1.27
N THR A 63 13.47 11.11 2.07
CA THR A 63 13.51 12.48 1.57
C THR A 63 14.96 12.95 1.43
N SER A 64 15.15 14.09 0.77
CA SER A 64 16.45 14.79 0.76
C SER A 64 16.86 15.32 2.14
N GLU A 65 15.90 15.52 3.04
CA GLU A 65 16.14 15.91 4.42
C GLU A 65 16.60 14.72 5.26
N THR A 66 17.74 14.90 5.94
CA THR A 66 18.35 13.85 6.76
C THR A 66 17.44 13.46 7.92
N GLY A 67 17.18 12.17 8.06
CA GLY A 67 16.37 11.61 9.15
C GLY A 67 14.86 11.67 8.92
N LEU A 68 14.42 12.14 7.76
CA LEU A 68 13.01 12.15 7.36
C LEU A 68 12.73 11.14 6.23
N ALA A 69 11.49 10.64 6.22
CA ALA A 69 10.96 9.79 5.18
C ALA A 69 9.49 10.13 4.92
N GLU A 70 9.05 9.97 3.68
CA GLU A 70 7.68 10.18 3.26
C GLU A 70 6.91 8.86 3.25
N LEU A 71 5.68 8.86 3.75
CA LEU A 71 4.75 7.73 3.64
C LEU A 71 4.08 7.72 2.28
N THR A 72 4.74 7.06 1.33
CA THR A 72 4.32 7.01 -0.08
C THR A 72 3.17 6.03 -0.30
N PHE A 73 3.16 4.89 0.40
CA PHE A 73 2.01 3.98 0.42
C PHE A 73 1.63 3.65 1.85
N PHE A 74 0.32 3.64 2.10
CA PHE A 74 -0.26 3.18 3.35
C PHE A 74 -1.67 2.67 3.09
N PHE A 75 -1.81 1.35 3.03
CA PHE A 75 -3.08 0.71 2.67
C PHE A 75 -3.35 -0.47 3.58
N VAL A 76 -4.59 -0.57 4.03
CA VAL A 76 -5.11 -1.65 4.86
C VAL A 76 -6.20 -2.37 4.08
N ASP A 77 -6.24 -3.69 4.18
CA ASP A 77 -7.29 -4.50 3.58
C ASP A 77 -8.67 -3.99 4.03
N PRO A 78 -9.64 -3.83 3.11
CA PRO A 78 -10.97 -3.33 3.44
C PRO A 78 -11.66 -4.00 4.62
N GLU A 79 -11.44 -5.31 4.82
CA GLU A 79 -12.05 -6.05 5.93
C GLU A 79 -11.44 -5.69 7.29
N GLN A 80 -10.28 -5.02 7.29
CA GLN A 80 -9.50 -4.64 8.47
C GLN A 80 -9.52 -3.13 8.72
N ILE A 81 -10.20 -2.34 7.88
CA ILE A 81 -10.35 -0.91 8.11
C ILE A 81 -11.22 -0.68 9.36
N GLY A 82 -10.72 0.14 10.29
CA GLY A 82 -11.39 0.43 11.57
C GLY A 82 -11.10 -0.57 12.69
N THR A 83 -10.21 -1.55 12.50
CA THR A 83 -9.84 -2.54 13.53
C THR A 83 -8.57 -2.19 14.31
N GLY A 84 -7.88 -1.11 13.94
CA GLY A 84 -6.63 -0.66 14.57
C GLY A 84 -5.35 -1.20 13.92
N VAL A 85 -5.45 -1.95 12.81
CA VAL A 85 -4.29 -2.48 12.07
C VAL A 85 -3.33 -1.39 11.57
N GLY A 86 -3.84 -0.21 11.23
CA GLY A 86 -3.05 0.93 10.77
C GLY A 86 -2.76 1.99 11.85
N ALA A 87 -2.89 1.65 13.14
CA ALA A 87 -2.69 2.59 14.25
C ALA A 87 -1.20 2.83 14.59
#